data_AF-A0A6B2LJX7-F1
#
_entry.id   AF-A0A6B2LJX7-F1
#
_cell.length_a   1.000
_cell.length_b   1.000
_cell.length_c   1.000
_cell.angle_alpha   90.00
_cell.angle_beta   90.00
_cell.angle_gamma   90.00
#
_symmetry.space_group_name_H-M   'P 1'
#
loop_
_entity.id
_entity.type
_entity.pdbx_description
1 polymer ?
#
loop_
_entity_poly.entity_id
_entity_poly.type
_entity_poly.pdbx_seq_one_letter_code
_entity_poly.pdbx_strand_id
1 'polypeptide(L)'
;MLVGCARSGSTWHQDPDMTSAWNGVLYGRKKFVLFPGDQLPPGVEKNGDNVIPPRTVIQWFVEYYDTLQKGEFYECVLHPGEMLFIPSGWWHTVLNVDETIAITQNYVSGTNLPIVFDYLKHENKLLFGKFESYRYSGNWWWSL
;
A
#
# COMPACT_ATOMS: atom_id res chain seq x y z
N MET A 1 -3.78 8.87 10.32
CA MET A 1 -4.70 8.12 11.21
C MET A 1 -5.87 7.62 10.38
N LEU A 2 -6.32 6.39 10.61
CA LEU A 2 -7.44 5.76 9.92
C LEU A 2 -8.48 5.33 10.95
N VAL A 3 -9.75 5.66 10.70
CA VAL A 3 -10.90 5.23 11.49
C VAL A 3 -11.92 4.64 10.53
N GLY A 4 -12.37 3.42 10.78
CA GLY A 4 -13.28 2.72 9.87
C GLY A 4 -14.24 1.78 10.61
N CYS A 5 -15.44 1.63 10.07
CA CYS A 5 -16.45 0.71 10.59
C CYS A 5 -16.15 -0.74 10.19
N ALA A 6 -16.79 -1.70 10.87
CA ALA A 6 -16.70 -3.11 10.50
C ALA A 6 -17.09 -3.34 9.04
N ARG A 7 -16.34 -4.21 8.34
CA ARG A 7 -16.49 -4.56 6.92
C ARG A 7 -16.18 -3.44 5.92
N SER A 8 -15.66 -2.30 6.38
CA SER A 8 -15.05 -1.29 5.50
C SER A 8 -13.60 -1.62 5.21
N GLY A 9 -12.97 -0.89 4.29
CA GLY A 9 -11.59 -1.17 3.94
C GLY A 9 -11.12 -0.44 2.69
N SER A 10 -9.92 -0.77 2.24
CA SER A 10 -9.34 -0.30 0.99
C SER A 10 -9.26 -1.45 0.01
N THR A 11 -9.63 -1.19 -1.25
CA THR A 11 -9.49 -2.13 -2.36
C THR A 11 -8.01 -2.34 -2.70
N TRP A 12 -7.71 -3.23 -3.65
CA TRP A 12 -6.35 -3.48 -4.11
C TRP A 12 -5.66 -2.22 -4.63
N HIS A 13 -4.45 -1.98 -4.13
CA HIS A 13 -3.57 -0.92 -4.60
C HIS A 13 -2.11 -1.24 -4.30
N GLN A 14 -1.21 -0.53 -4.99
CA GLN A 14 0.16 -0.29 -4.54
C GLN A 14 0.19 1.12 -3.95
N ASP A 15 1.03 1.34 -2.95
CA ASP A 15 1.17 2.65 -2.33
C ASP A 15 1.66 3.71 -3.35
N PRO A 16 1.22 4.98 -3.23
CA PRO A 16 1.62 6.05 -4.12
C PRO A 16 3.14 6.21 -4.19
N ASP A 17 3.61 6.61 -5.38
CA ASP A 17 5.02 6.92 -5.67
C ASP A 17 6.00 5.78 -5.30
N MET A 18 5.53 4.53 -5.23
CA MET A 18 6.31 3.36 -4.82
C MET A 18 6.92 3.49 -3.41
N THR A 19 6.26 4.22 -2.52
CA THR A 19 6.67 4.30 -1.12
C THR A 19 6.50 2.94 -0.43
N SER A 20 7.22 2.74 0.68
CA SER A 20 6.89 1.68 1.64
C SER A 20 5.94 2.23 2.69
N ALA A 21 5.26 1.36 3.41
CA ALA A 21 4.37 1.79 4.49
C ALA A 21 4.49 0.91 5.72
N TRP A 22 4.01 1.42 6.84
CA TRP A 22 3.68 0.61 8.00
C TRP A 22 2.27 0.96 8.48
N ASN A 23 1.58 -0.03 9.05
CA ASN A 23 0.25 0.10 9.64
C ASN A 23 0.25 -0.49 11.06
N GLY A 24 -0.04 0.33 12.06
CA GLY A 24 -0.20 -0.08 13.46
C GLY A 24 -1.65 0.03 13.91
N VAL A 25 -2.21 -1.05 14.47
CA VAL A 25 -3.60 -1.07 14.95
C VAL A 25 -3.65 -0.64 16.41
N LEU A 26 -4.50 0.35 16.72
CA LEU A 26 -4.70 0.85 18.08
C LEU A 26 -5.97 0.26 18.73
N TYR A 27 -7.00 0.03 17.93
CA TYR A 27 -8.27 -0.55 18.35
C TYR A 27 -8.90 -1.32 17.17
N GLY A 28 -9.66 -2.37 17.46
CA GLY A 28 -10.27 -3.22 16.44
C GLY A 28 -9.27 -4.18 15.80
N ARG A 29 -9.59 -4.65 14.60
CA ARG A 29 -8.78 -5.65 13.88
C ARG A 29 -8.79 -5.38 12.38
N LYS A 30 -7.62 -5.53 11.74
CA LYS A 30 -7.46 -5.40 10.29
C LYS A 30 -6.96 -6.69 9.67
N LYS A 31 -7.68 -7.21 8.68
CA LYS A 31 -7.18 -8.27 7.81
C LYS A 31 -6.45 -7.64 6.64
N PHE A 32 -5.20 -8.02 6.44
CA PHE A 32 -4.41 -7.69 5.26
C PHE A 32 -4.28 -8.93 4.38
N VAL A 33 -4.37 -8.72 3.07
CA VAL A 33 -3.96 -9.68 2.05
C VAL A 33 -2.99 -8.97 1.13
N LEU A 34 -1.85 -9.59 0.85
CA LEU A 34 -0.74 -8.99 0.11
C LEU A 34 -0.26 -9.92 -1.01
N PHE A 35 0.12 -9.32 -2.14
CA PHE A 35 0.86 -9.98 -3.21
C PHE A 35 2.17 -9.22 -3.48
N PRO A 36 3.26 -9.94 -3.82
CA PRO A 36 4.47 -9.33 -4.36
C PRO A 36 4.17 -8.45 -5.59
N GLY A 37 4.94 -7.38 -5.79
CA GLY A 37 4.62 -6.34 -6.79
C GLY A 37 4.60 -6.81 -8.25
N ASP A 38 5.30 -7.89 -8.56
CA ASP A 38 5.33 -8.55 -9.87
C ASP A 38 4.12 -9.47 -10.12
N GLN A 39 3.32 -9.74 -9.09
CA GLN A 39 2.15 -10.61 -9.17
C GLN A 39 0.86 -9.79 -9.09
N LEU A 40 0.08 -9.78 -10.18
CA LEU A 40 -1.21 -9.09 -10.22
C LEU A 40 -2.25 -9.88 -9.38
N PRO A 41 -2.89 -9.25 -8.37
CA PRO A 41 -3.91 -9.93 -7.58
C PRO A 41 -5.12 -10.32 -8.44
N PRO A 42 -5.78 -11.46 -8.18
CA PRO A 42 -7.00 -11.85 -8.89
C PRO A 42 -8.08 -10.76 -8.81
N GLY A 43 -8.78 -10.52 -9.91
CA GLY A 43 -9.81 -9.48 -10.00
C GLY A 43 -9.29 -8.04 -10.14
N VAL A 44 -7.97 -7.83 -10.14
CA VAL A 44 -7.37 -6.55 -10.54
C VAL A 44 -7.10 -6.59 -12.04
N GLU A 45 -7.60 -5.62 -12.78
CA GLU A 45 -7.38 -5.49 -14.22
C GLU A 45 -6.35 -4.40 -14.51
N LYS A 46 -5.54 -4.60 -15.56
CA LYS A 46 -4.64 -3.58 -16.10
C LYS A 46 -5.06 -3.24 -17.53
N ASN A 47 -5.31 -1.96 -17.80
CA ASN A 47 -5.60 -1.43 -19.12
C ASN A 47 -4.61 -0.30 -19.46
N GLY A 48 -3.50 -0.66 -20.09
CA GLY A 48 -2.33 0.22 -20.20
C GLY A 48 -1.80 0.56 -18.82
N ASP A 49 -1.65 1.85 -18.54
CA ASP A 49 -1.18 2.35 -17.24
C ASP A 49 -2.30 2.42 -16.18
N ASN A 50 -3.56 2.18 -16.58
CA ASN A 50 -4.68 2.20 -15.65
C ASN A 50 -4.80 0.86 -14.93
N VAL A 51 -4.80 0.93 -13.60
CA VAL A 51 -5.14 -0.19 -12.72
C VAL A 51 -6.59 -0.05 -12.29
N ILE A 52 -7.38 -1.09 -12.53
CA ILE A 52 -8.80 -1.12 -12.19
C ILE A 52 -9.00 -2.20 -11.11
N PRO A 53 -9.13 -1.82 -9.84
CA PRO A 53 -9.42 -2.78 -8.78
C PRO A 53 -10.91 -3.18 -8.80
N PRO A 54 -11.28 -4.26 -8.09
CA PRO A 54 -12.68 -4.60 -7.81
C PRO A 54 -13.44 -3.42 -7.20
N ARG A 55 -14.76 -3.34 -7.43
CA ARG A 55 -15.56 -2.17 -7.00
C ARG A 55 -15.54 -1.96 -5.49
N THR A 56 -15.50 -3.03 -4.71
CA THR A 56 -15.46 -2.97 -3.25
C THR A 56 -14.55 -4.05 -2.68
N VAL A 57 -14.00 -3.80 -1.49
CA VAL A 57 -13.20 -4.78 -0.76
C VAL A 57 -13.99 -6.06 -0.48
N ILE A 58 -15.27 -5.93 -0.08
CA ILE A 58 -16.13 -7.08 0.25
C ILE A 58 -16.42 -7.94 -0.98
N GLN A 59 -16.73 -7.31 -2.12
CA GLN A 59 -16.93 -8.05 -3.37
C GLN A 59 -15.72 -8.94 -3.66
N TRP A 60 -14.50 -8.39 -3.53
CA TRP A 60 -13.30 -9.16 -3.80
C TRP A 60 -13.15 -10.36 -2.85
N PHE A 61 -13.42 -10.18 -1.55
CA PHE A 61 -13.39 -11.28 -0.58
C PHE A 61 -14.43 -12.37 -0.90
N VAL A 62 -15.60 -12.00 -1.41
CA VAL A 62 -16.65 -12.97 -1.77
C VAL A 62 -16.32 -13.74 -3.05
N GLU A 63 -15.75 -13.06 -4.06
CA GLU A 63 -15.59 -13.63 -5.40
C GLU A 63 -14.25 -14.35 -5.59
N TYR A 64 -13.18 -13.89 -4.92
CA TYR A 64 -11.82 -14.33 -5.24
C TYR A 64 -11.07 -14.97 -4.07
N TYR A 65 -11.33 -14.58 -2.83
CA TYR A 65 -10.48 -14.98 -1.70
C TYR A 65 -10.41 -16.50 -1.49
N ASP A 66 -11.53 -17.22 -1.63
CA ASP A 66 -11.57 -18.69 -1.49
C ASP A 66 -10.94 -19.43 -2.68
N THR A 67 -10.56 -18.72 -3.75
CA THR A 67 -9.90 -19.31 -4.93
C THR A 67 -8.38 -19.33 -4.80
N LEU A 68 -7.82 -18.58 -3.86
CA LEU A 68 -6.38 -18.39 -3.73
C LEU A 68 -5.66 -19.67 -3.28
N GLN A 69 -4.51 -19.96 -3.89
CA GLN A 69 -3.68 -21.10 -3.49
C GLN A 69 -2.63 -20.68 -2.46
N LYS A 70 -2.29 -21.62 -1.56
CA LYS A 70 -1.24 -21.37 -0.56
C LYS A 70 0.09 -21.09 -1.25
N GLY A 71 0.77 -20.04 -0.79
CA GLY A 71 2.07 -19.62 -1.30
C GLY A 71 2.00 -18.59 -2.42
N GLU A 72 0.82 -18.28 -2.96
CA GLU A 72 0.64 -17.20 -3.95
C GLU A 72 0.54 -15.81 -3.30
N PHE A 73 0.20 -15.77 -2.01
CA PHE A 73 -0.11 -14.54 -1.30
C PHE A 73 0.27 -14.65 0.18
N TYR A 74 0.31 -13.50 0.83
CA TYR A 74 0.49 -13.38 2.27
C TYR A 74 -0.77 -12.80 2.89
N GLU A 75 -1.13 -13.27 4.07
CA GLU A 75 -2.23 -12.68 4.81
C GLU A 75 -1.95 -12.67 6.31
N CYS A 76 -2.57 -11.72 7.00
CA CYS A 76 -2.58 -11.67 8.45
C CYS A 76 -3.81 -10.90 8.94
N VAL A 77 -4.15 -11.11 10.21
CA VAL A 77 -5.07 -10.25 10.95
C VAL A 77 -4.25 -9.56 12.03
N LEU A 78 -4.16 -8.23 11.94
CA LEU A 78 -3.53 -7.41 12.96
C LEU A 78 -4.53 -7.11 14.09
N HIS A 79 -4.08 -7.34 15.30
CA HIS A 79 -4.73 -7.03 16.56
C HIS A 79 -4.21 -5.72 17.16
N PRO A 80 -4.90 -5.14 18.16
CA PRO A 80 -4.43 -3.93 18.83
C PRO A 80 -3.01 -4.11 19.40
N GLY A 81 -2.12 -3.17 19.11
CA GLY A 81 -0.71 -3.21 19.48
C GLY A 81 0.21 -3.83 18.44
N GLU A 82 -0.33 -4.49 17.41
CA GLU A 82 0.46 -5.09 16.33
C GLU A 82 0.69 -4.11 15.18
N MET A 83 1.77 -4.37 14.43
CA MET A 83 2.18 -3.57 13.28
C MET A 83 2.55 -4.46 12.11
N LEU A 84 2.16 -4.04 10.90
CA LEU A 84 2.61 -4.62 9.64
C LEU A 84 3.46 -3.62 8.88
N PHE A 85 4.59 -4.10 8.36
CA PHE A 85 5.38 -3.40 7.36
C PHE A 85 4.98 -3.88 5.95
N ILE A 86 4.83 -2.94 5.02
CA ILE A 86 4.46 -3.18 3.63
C ILE A 86 5.62 -2.68 2.75
N PRO A 87 6.34 -3.59 2.06
CA PRO A 87 7.45 -3.17 1.20
C PRO A 87 6.98 -2.39 -0.02
N SER A 88 7.87 -1.57 -0.56
CA SER A 88 7.64 -0.79 -1.78
C SER A 88 7.09 -1.65 -2.91
N GLY A 89 6.01 -1.19 -3.54
CA GLY A 89 5.41 -1.86 -4.70
C GLY A 89 4.63 -3.12 -4.39
N TRP A 90 4.40 -3.49 -3.12
CA TRP A 90 3.56 -4.64 -2.81
C TRP A 90 2.08 -4.30 -2.98
N TRP A 91 1.36 -5.17 -3.68
CA TRP A 91 -0.09 -5.09 -3.77
C TRP A 91 -0.68 -5.44 -2.42
N HIS A 92 -1.66 -4.66 -1.97
CA HIS A 92 -2.38 -4.98 -0.75
C HIS A 92 -3.83 -4.51 -0.78
N THR A 93 -4.67 -5.27 -0.10
CA THR A 93 -6.06 -4.94 0.22
C THR A 93 -6.27 -5.09 1.72
N VAL A 94 -7.14 -4.26 2.29
CA VAL A 94 -7.30 -4.18 3.74
C VAL A 94 -8.77 -4.21 4.10
N LEU A 95 -9.15 -5.12 4.98
CA LEU A 95 -10.50 -5.23 5.53
C LEU A 95 -10.48 -4.94 7.03
N ASN A 96 -11.26 -3.94 7.46
CA ASN A 96 -11.57 -3.74 8.87
C ASN A 96 -12.55 -4.85 9.28
N VAL A 97 -12.09 -5.80 10.10
CA VAL A 97 -12.93 -6.91 10.58
C VAL A 97 -13.99 -6.34 11.54
N ASP A 98 -13.58 -5.40 12.38
CA ASP A 98 -14.41 -4.70 13.35
C ASP A 98 -14.30 -3.17 13.15
N GLU A 99 -15.02 -2.40 13.96
CA GLU A 99 -14.70 -0.98 14.13
C GLU A 99 -13.23 -0.83 14.54
N THR A 100 -12.49 -0.02 13.79
CA THR A 100 -11.04 -0.02 13.83
C THR A 100 -10.48 1.39 13.86
N ILE A 101 -9.46 1.59 14.71
CA ILE A 101 -8.61 2.77 14.73
C ILE A 101 -7.17 2.31 14.51
N ALA A 102 -6.51 2.87 13.51
CA ALA A 102 -5.13 2.54 13.17
C ALA A 102 -4.32 3.78 12.79
N ILE A 103 -3.00 3.70 12.93
CA ILE A 103 -2.05 4.66 12.39
C ILE A 103 -1.34 4.01 11.21
N THR A 104 -1.17 4.79 10.14
CA THR A 104 -0.45 4.34 8.96
C THR A 104 0.43 5.49 8.50
N GLN A 105 1.59 5.17 7.93
CA GLN A 105 2.44 6.16 7.30
C GLN A 105 3.22 5.54 6.15
N ASN A 106 3.21 6.24 5.02
CA ASN A 106 4.11 5.99 3.91
C ASN A 106 5.45 6.66 4.18
N TYR A 107 6.55 5.99 3.81
CA TYR A 107 7.88 6.52 3.99
C TYR A 107 8.85 6.06 2.89
N VAL A 108 9.92 6.82 2.77
CA VAL A 108 11.07 6.52 1.92
C VAL A 108 12.30 6.43 2.83
N SER A 109 13.07 5.37 2.63
CA SER A 109 14.34 5.10 3.28
C SER A 109 15.43 4.95 2.23
N GLY A 110 16.70 4.88 2.66
CA GLY A 110 17.80 4.61 1.74
C GLY A 110 17.63 3.33 0.90
N THR A 111 16.91 2.34 1.43
CA THR A 111 16.72 1.04 0.75
C THR A 111 15.73 1.12 -0.42
N ASN A 112 14.63 1.86 -0.29
CA ASN A 112 13.62 2.01 -1.37
C ASN A 112 13.75 3.32 -2.15
N LEU A 113 14.63 4.24 -1.74
CA LEU A 113 14.87 5.50 -2.45
C LEU A 113 15.18 5.30 -3.95
N PRO A 114 16.02 4.34 -4.38
CA PRO A 114 16.26 4.14 -5.81
C PRO A 114 15.00 3.80 -6.61
N ILE A 115 14.11 2.98 -6.03
CA ILE A 115 12.84 2.58 -6.66
C ILE A 115 11.90 3.78 -6.78
N VAL A 116 11.72 4.52 -5.67
CA VAL A 116 10.89 5.73 -5.64
C VAL A 116 11.42 6.76 -6.64
N PHE A 117 12.72 6.99 -6.66
CA PHE A 117 13.34 7.98 -7.54
C PHE A 117 13.14 7.62 -9.01
N ASP A 118 13.32 6.36 -9.38
CA ASP A 118 13.09 5.88 -10.74
C ASP A 118 11.61 6.02 -11.14
N TYR A 119 10.69 5.65 -10.25
CA TYR A 119 9.25 5.82 -10.48
C TYR A 119 8.88 7.28 -10.70
N LEU A 120 9.31 8.19 -9.81
CA LEU A 120 9.02 9.62 -9.92
C LEU A 120 9.53 10.21 -11.23
N LYS A 121 10.72 9.80 -11.68
CA LYS A 121 11.33 10.29 -12.92
C LYS A 121 10.48 9.97 -14.15
N HIS A 122 9.82 8.82 -14.17
CA HIS A 122 9.06 8.35 -15.33
C HIS A 122 7.57 8.69 -15.24
N GLU A 123 6.98 8.47 -14.06
CA GLU A 123 5.53 8.50 -13.84
C GLU A 123 5.04 9.80 -13.17
N ASN A 124 5.88 10.46 -12.37
CA ASN A 124 5.50 11.68 -11.64
C ASN A 124 6.52 12.83 -11.85
N LYS A 125 6.71 13.18 -13.12
CA LYS A 125 7.71 14.17 -13.59
C LYS A 125 7.61 15.52 -12.89
N LEU A 126 6.39 15.93 -12.49
CA LEU A 126 6.17 17.18 -11.76
C LEU A 126 6.80 17.13 -10.37
N LEU A 127 6.54 16.05 -9.61
CA LEU A 127 7.12 15.89 -8.28
C LEU A 127 8.63 15.69 -8.37
N PHE A 128 9.10 14.93 -9.37
CA PHE A 128 10.53 14.77 -9.65
C PHE A 128 11.24 16.11 -9.93
N GLY A 129 10.64 16.98 -10.75
CA GLY A 129 11.22 18.30 -11.05
C GLY A 129 11.32 19.20 -9.81
N LYS A 130 10.31 19.15 -8.92
CA LYS A 130 10.35 19.85 -7.63
C LYS A 130 11.43 19.27 -6.72
N PHE A 131 11.55 17.95 -6.66
CA PHE A 131 12.57 17.27 -5.87
C PHE A 131 13.98 17.70 -6.29
N GLU A 132 14.29 17.67 -7.58
CA GLU A 132 15.60 18.06 -8.08
C GLU A 132 15.91 19.54 -7.79
N SER A 133 14.93 20.45 -7.91
CA SER A 133 15.15 21.86 -7.58
C SER A 133 15.46 22.09 -6.09
N TYR A 134 14.89 21.29 -5.18
CA TYR A 134 15.25 21.31 -3.76
C TYR A 134 16.64 20.75 -3.49
N ARG A 135 17.03 19.69 -4.20
CA ARG A 135 18.37 19.10 -4.08
C ARG A 135 19.48 20.09 -4.41
N TYR A 136 19.31 20.91 -5.45
CA TYR A 136 20.31 21.89 -5.86
C TYR A 136 20.21 23.25 -5.13
N SER A 137 19.11 23.54 -4.44
CA SER A 137 18.93 24.81 -3.72
C SER A 137 19.47 24.82 -2.29
N GLY A 138 20.01 23.70 -1.78
CA GLY A 138 20.62 23.63 -0.45
C GLY A 138 19.64 23.73 0.72
N ASN A 139 18.33 23.67 0.45
CA ASN A 139 17.29 23.78 1.48
C ASN A 139 16.99 22.42 2.14
N TRP A 140 17.76 22.15 3.20
CA TRP A 140 17.40 21.52 4.49
C TRP A 140 16.33 20.42 4.58
N TRP A 141 16.48 19.28 3.87
CA TRP A 141 15.84 18.01 4.29
C TRP A 141 16.68 16.74 3.99
N TRP A 142 17.86 16.85 3.38
CA TRP A 142 18.68 15.71 2.93
C TRP A 142 19.83 15.32 3.88
N SER A 143 19.99 16.04 4.99
CA SER A 143 21.09 15.87 5.95
C SER A 143 20.67 15.30 7.31
N LEU A 144 19.42 14.83 7.43
CA LEU A 144 18.89 14.08 8.57
C LEU A 144 18.82 12.60 8.19
#